data_AF-A0AA38LJB7-F1
#
_entry.id   AF-A0AA38LJB7-F1
#
_cell.length_a   1.000
_cell.length_b   1.000
_cell.length_c   1.000
_cell.angle_alpha   90.00
_cell.angle_beta   90.00
_cell.angle_gamma   90.00
#
_symmetry.space_group_name_H-M   'P 1'
#
loop_
_entity.id
_entity.type
_entity.pdbx_description
1 polymer ?
#
loop_
_entity_poly.entity_id
_entity_poly.type
_entity_poly.pdbx_seq_one_letter_code
_entity_poly.pdbx_strand_id
1 'polypeptide(L)'
;AVKDELSLWLHRVQTFWNGMTDQLEKSTVKKIPNTSIEELEMKLDFMVESTIDSRNFIGNLSPAATISIEQFSRLNGLTGRKMQAQFEAHAPKTMHNEARNLVEYCCFSFLAREDSDIHSSLKDCAFRRLMFVTMLAWQNPYHKDVKSAGNTSKNSSL
;
A
#
# COMPACT_ATOMS: atom_id res chain seq x y z
N ALA A 1 -23.90 -26.07 16.03
CA ALA A 1 -24.28 -24.74 15.51
C ALA A 1 -23.06 -23.82 15.41
N VAL A 2 -22.61 -23.16 16.49
CA VAL A 2 -21.50 -22.17 16.43
C VAL A 2 -20.14 -22.78 16.03
N LYS A 3 -19.84 -24.00 16.50
CA LYS A 3 -18.59 -24.70 16.14
C LYS A 3 -18.53 -25.09 14.66
N ASP A 4 -19.68 -25.39 14.07
CA ASP A 4 -19.80 -25.80 12.68
C ASP A 4 -19.69 -24.59 11.74
N GLU A 5 -20.14 -23.43 12.20
CA GLU A 5 -19.98 -22.15 11.48
C GLU A 5 -18.52 -21.68 11.49
N LEU A 6 -17.82 -21.87 12.61
CA LEU A 6 -16.41 -21.52 12.75
C LEU A 6 -15.50 -22.45 11.94
N SER A 7 -15.80 -23.76 11.91
CA SER A 7 -15.07 -24.71 11.06
C SER A 7 -15.31 -24.45 9.57
N LEU A 8 -16.54 -24.09 9.18
CA LEU A 8 -16.88 -23.69 7.82
C LEU A 8 -16.14 -22.41 7.41
N TRP A 9 -16.03 -21.44 8.32
CA TRP A 9 -15.29 -20.20 8.08
C TRP A 9 -13.78 -20.45 7.89
N LEU A 10 -13.16 -21.25 8.77
CA LEU A 10 -11.76 -21.63 8.65
C LEU A 10 -11.48 -22.37 7.34
N HIS A 11 -12.39 -23.28 6.94
CA HIS A 11 -12.25 -23.99 5.68
C HIS A 11 -12.31 -23.04 4.48
N ARG A 12 -13.20 -22.03 4.50
CA ARG A 12 -13.32 -21.01 3.43
C ARG A 12 -12.08 -20.13 3.34
N VAL A 13 -11.52 -19.74 4.48
CA VAL A 13 -10.28 -18.97 4.54
C VAL A 13 -9.12 -19.80 3.97
N GLN A 14 -9.03 -21.07 4.32
CA GLN A 14 -7.98 -21.96 3.84
C GLN A 14 -8.08 -22.24 2.34
N THR A 15 -9.28 -22.47 1.80
CA THR A 15 -9.45 -22.63 0.35
C THR A 15 -9.17 -21.34 -0.42
N PHE A 16 -9.49 -20.17 0.15
CA PHE A 16 -9.12 -18.88 -0.42
C PHE A 16 -7.60 -18.70 -0.49
N TRP A 17 -6.87 -19.01 0.59
CA TRP A 17 -5.41 -18.95 0.61
C TRP A 17 -4.75 -19.92 -0.37
N ASN A 18 -5.23 -21.17 -0.42
CA ASN A 18 -4.70 -22.17 -1.35
C ASN A 18 -4.95 -21.81 -2.83
N GLY A 19 -6.09 -21.17 -3.13
CA GLY A 19 -6.40 -20.68 -4.48
C GLY A 19 -5.49 -19.52 -4.93
N MET A 20 -4.95 -18.75 -3.98
CA MET A 20 -3.97 -17.70 -4.27
C MET A 20 -2.58 -18.28 -4.57
N THR A 21 -2.16 -19.34 -3.86
CA THR A 21 -0.84 -19.95 -4.07
C THR A 21 -0.75 -20.71 -5.40
N ASP A 22 -1.85 -21.28 -5.90
CA ASP A 22 -1.91 -21.98 -7.19
C ASP A 22 -1.68 -21.04 -8.41
N GLN A 23 -1.97 -19.75 -8.24
CA GLN A 23 -1.71 -18.73 -9.27
C GLN A 23 -0.24 -18.28 -9.28
N LEU A 24 0.48 -18.48 -8.17
CA LEU A 24 1.87 -18.06 -8.00
C LEU A 24 2.86 -19.00 -8.71
N GLU A 25 2.54 -20.29 -8.84
CA GLU A 25 3.40 -21.26 -9.53
C GLU A 25 3.50 -21.03 -11.06
N LYS A 26 2.57 -20.27 -11.65
CA LYS A 26 2.53 -20.03 -13.11
C LYS A 26 3.26 -18.77 -13.58
N SER A 27 3.75 -17.93 -12.68
CA SER A 27 4.40 -16.66 -13.04
C SER A 27 5.92 -16.74 -12.90
N THR A 28 6.60 -17.09 -13.98
CA THR A 28 8.07 -17.11 -14.06
C THR A 28 8.61 -15.68 -14.15
N VAL A 29 8.74 -14.98 -13.02
CA VAL A 29 9.32 -13.62 -12.97
C VAL A 29 10.81 -13.69 -12.67
N LYS A 30 11.62 -13.19 -13.61
CA LYS A 30 13.09 -13.06 -13.48
C LYS A 30 13.43 -12.14 -12.28
N LYS A 31 14.37 -12.61 -11.46
CA LYS A 31 14.89 -11.93 -10.25
C LYS A 31 15.25 -10.46 -10.52
N ILE A 32 14.51 -9.55 -9.88
CA ILE A 32 14.92 -8.17 -9.63
C ILE A 32 15.53 -8.15 -8.22
N PRO A 33 16.74 -7.60 -8.00
CA PRO A 33 17.38 -7.67 -6.70
C PRO A 33 16.74 -6.67 -5.73
N ASN A 34 16.36 -7.15 -4.55
CA ASN A 34 16.10 -6.39 -3.31
C ASN A 34 14.65 -5.93 -3.01
N THR A 35 13.63 -6.48 -3.64
CA THR A 35 12.22 -6.25 -3.25
C THR A 35 11.71 -7.45 -2.45
N SER A 36 11.05 -7.22 -1.31
CA SER A 36 10.47 -8.32 -0.53
C SER A 36 9.37 -9.02 -1.36
N ILE A 37 9.15 -10.32 -1.14
CA ILE A 37 8.13 -11.08 -1.89
C ILE A 37 6.75 -10.43 -1.73
N GLU A 38 6.44 -9.94 -0.53
CA GLU A 38 5.19 -9.21 -0.23
C GLU A 38 5.08 -7.89 -1.01
N GLU A 39 6.16 -7.12 -1.12
CA GLU A 39 6.18 -5.89 -1.93
C GLU A 39 6.04 -6.18 -3.43
N LEU A 40 6.60 -7.30 -3.89
CA LEU A 40 6.54 -7.72 -5.28
C LEU A 40 5.14 -8.25 -5.64
N GLU A 41 4.55 -9.07 -4.78
CA GLU A 41 3.17 -9.56 -4.93
C GLU A 41 2.17 -8.40 -4.92
N MET A 42 2.33 -7.45 -3.99
CA MET A 42 1.49 -6.25 -3.95
C MET A 42 1.66 -5.42 -5.23
N LYS A 43 2.88 -5.25 -5.73
CA LYS A 43 3.14 -4.56 -7.00
C LYS A 43 2.64 -5.33 -8.23
N LEU A 44 2.53 -6.65 -8.15
CA LEU A 44 2.04 -7.50 -9.23
C LEU A 44 0.51 -7.51 -9.29
N ASP A 45 -0.16 -7.66 -8.14
CA ASP A 45 -1.62 -7.50 -8.01
C ASP A 45 -2.06 -6.07 -8.40
N PHE A 46 -1.20 -5.08 -8.15
CA PHE A 46 -1.41 -3.69 -8.51
C PHE A 46 -0.31 -3.20 -9.46
N MET A 47 -0.34 -3.62 -10.74
CA MET A 47 0.52 -3.06 -11.78
C MET A 47 0.31 -1.53 -11.88
N VAL A 48 1.25 -0.78 -11.29
CA VAL A 48 1.17 0.68 -11.18
C VAL A 48 2.46 1.28 -11.70
N GLU A 49 2.36 1.95 -12.86
CA GLU A 49 3.31 3.01 -13.20
C GLU A 49 3.08 4.19 -12.25
N SER A 50 4.12 4.56 -11.50
CA SER A 50 4.06 5.67 -10.56
C SER A 50 4.24 6.99 -11.31
N THR A 51 3.31 7.90 -11.09
CA THR A 51 3.25 9.25 -11.65
C THR A 51 3.59 10.33 -10.63
N ILE A 52 3.63 9.97 -9.34
CA ILE A 52 3.89 10.82 -8.19
C ILE A 52 5.27 11.48 -8.32
N ASP A 53 5.40 12.77 -7.94
CA ASP A 53 6.71 13.39 -7.79
C ASP A 53 7.27 13.08 -6.39
N SER A 54 8.10 12.03 -6.32
CA SER A 54 8.68 11.55 -5.07
C SER A 54 9.69 12.52 -4.43
N ARG A 55 10.17 13.53 -5.17
CA ARG A 55 11.16 14.50 -4.68
C ARG A 55 10.61 15.49 -3.67
N ASN A 56 9.27 15.60 -3.59
CA ASN A 56 8.60 16.51 -2.67
C ASN A 56 8.49 15.94 -1.24
N PHE A 57 8.76 14.65 -1.04
CA PHE A 57 8.66 14.01 0.27
C PHE A 57 9.99 13.97 1.02
N ILE A 58 9.89 13.90 2.35
CA ILE A 58 11.06 13.83 3.25
C ILE A 58 11.88 12.54 3.05
N GLY A 59 11.29 11.50 2.47
CA GLY A 59 11.96 10.24 2.16
C GLY A 59 11.37 9.53 0.95
N ASN A 60 12.04 8.47 0.51
CA ASN A 60 11.55 7.63 -0.58
C ASN A 60 10.28 6.89 -0.14
N LEU A 61 9.23 6.97 -0.96
CA LEU A 61 7.97 6.30 -0.68
C LEU A 61 8.16 4.78 -0.59
N SER A 62 7.48 4.14 0.35
CA SER A 62 7.35 2.68 0.37
C SER A 62 6.51 2.20 -0.82
N PRO A 63 6.64 0.93 -1.24
CA PRO A 63 5.79 0.36 -2.28
C PRO A 63 4.30 0.45 -1.91
N ALA A 64 3.96 0.20 -0.64
CA ALA A 64 2.60 0.33 -0.13
C ALA A 64 2.06 1.76 -0.29
N ALA A 65 2.85 2.79 0.04
CA ALA A 65 2.46 4.19 -0.14
C ALA A 65 2.25 4.55 -1.61
N THR A 66 3.18 4.12 -2.49
CA THR A 66 3.08 4.34 -3.93
C THR A 66 1.81 3.71 -4.50
N ILE A 67 1.54 2.44 -4.16
CA ILE A 67 0.34 1.72 -4.62
C ILE A 67 -0.92 2.39 -4.09
N SER A 68 -0.96 2.76 -2.81
CA SER A 68 -2.13 3.39 -2.19
C SER A 68 -2.47 4.71 -2.87
N ILE A 69 -1.49 5.60 -3.04
CA ILE A 69 -1.69 6.90 -3.68
C ILE A 69 -2.18 6.73 -5.11
N GLU A 70 -1.52 5.89 -5.91
CA GLU A 70 -1.88 5.71 -7.32
C GLU A 70 -3.23 5.04 -7.50
N GLN A 71 -3.53 3.99 -6.73
CA GLN A 71 -4.80 3.28 -6.87
C GLN A 71 -5.97 4.15 -6.40
N PHE A 72 -5.85 4.85 -5.27
CA PHE A 72 -6.90 5.80 -4.87
C PHE A 72 -7.02 6.99 -5.82
N SER A 73 -5.91 7.45 -6.41
CA SER A 73 -5.98 8.47 -7.45
C SER A 73 -6.79 7.99 -8.65
N ARG A 74 -6.55 6.76 -9.13
CA ARG A 74 -7.29 6.15 -10.24
C ARG A 74 -8.77 5.95 -9.91
N LEU A 75 -9.08 5.51 -8.69
CA LEU A 75 -10.46 5.39 -8.20
C LEU A 75 -11.19 6.75 -8.14
N ASN A 76 -10.43 7.84 -7.98
CA ASN A 76 -10.92 9.22 -8.11
C ASN A 76 -10.87 9.77 -9.56
N GLY A 77 -10.48 8.97 -10.55
CA GLY A 77 -10.37 9.39 -11.95
C GLY A 77 -9.16 10.28 -12.24
N LEU A 78 -8.14 10.25 -11.39
CA LEU A 78 -6.92 11.06 -11.47
C LEU A 78 -5.67 10.19 -11.58
N THR A 79 -4.55 10.80 -11.96
CA THR A 79 -3.21 10.21 -11.75
C THR A 79 -2.70 10.61 -10.37
N GLY A 80 -1.74 9.86 -9.81
CA GLY A 80 -1.07 10.22 -8.56
C GLY A 80 -0.54 11.65 -8.55
N ARG A 81 0.08 12.12 -9.65
CA ARG A 81 0.54 13.51 -9.78
C ARG A 81 -0.59 14.54 -9.67
N LYS A 82 -1.74 14.31 -10.32
CA LYS A 82 -2.87 15.25 -10.29
C LYS A 82 -3.50 15.29 -8.90
N MET A 83 -3.59 14.14 -8.25
CA MET A 83 -4.06 14.04 -6.87
C MET A 83 -3.12 14.76 -5.89
N GLN A 84 -1.80 14.59 -6.04
CA GLN A 84 -0.78 15.32 -5.28
C GLN A 84 -0.93 16.84 -5.45
N ALA A 85 -1.12 17.33 -6.67
CA ALA A 85 -1.34 18.76 -6.92
C ALA A 85 -2.65 19.27 -6.27
N GLN A 86 -3.72 18.47 -6.27
CA GLN A 86 -4.95 18.83 -5.54
C GLN A 86 -4.73 18.86 -4.03
N PHE A 87 -4.01 17.88 -3.47
CA PHE A 87 -3.65 17.89 -2.05
C PHE A 87 -2.87 19.16 -1.68
N GLU A 88 -1.84 19.50 -2.45
CA GLU A 88 -1.01 20.69 -2.21
C GLU A 88 -1.81 22.01 -2.32
N ALA A 89 -2.89 22.03 -3.12
CA ALA A 89 -3.77 23.18 -3.24
C ALA A 89 -4.70 23.39 -2.04
N HIS A 90 -5.13 22.32 -1.36
CA HIS A 90 -6.09 22.39 -0.26
C HIS A 90 -5.43 22.28 1.13
N ALA A 91 -4.30 21.61 1.24
CA ALA A 91 -3.64 21.34 2.51
C ALA A 91 -2.68 22.48 2.92
N PRO A 92 -2.49 22.72 4.23
CA PRO A 92 -1.43 23.59 4.72
C PRO A 92 -0.04 23.13 4.24
N LYS A 93 0.85 24.09 3.93
CA LYS A 93 2.20 23.79 3.43
C LYS A 93 3.04 22.89 4.35
N THR A 94 2.77 22.93 5.65
CA THR A 94 3.44 22.08 6.66
C THR A 94 3.12 20.59 6.50
N MET A 95 2.10 20.24 5.71
CA MET A 95 1.66 18.87 5.49
C MET A 95 2.13 18.29 4.15
N HIS A 96 2.67 19.13 3.24
CA HIS A 96 2.92 18.77 1.83
C HIS A 96 4.01 17.70 1.67
N ASN A 97 5.04 17.76 2.52
CA ASN A 97 6.22 16.91 2.46
C ASN A 97 6.05 15.58 3.21
N GLU A 98 4.92 15.39 3.87
CA GLU A 98 4.60 14.17 4.61
C GLU A 98 3.73 13.22 3.77
N ALA A 99 4.33 12.12 3.31
CA ALA A 99 3.68 11.12 2.49
C ALA A 99 2.43 10.51 3.15
N ARG A 100 2.45 10.38 4.48
CA ARG A 100 1.28 9.94 5.27
C ARG A 100 0.06 10.80 4.99
N ASN A 101 0.23 12.13 4.95
CA ASN A 101 -0.88 13.05 4.74
C ASN A 101 -1.45 12.92 3.32
N LEU A 102 -0.60 12.69 2.33
CA LEU A 102 -1.06 12.44 0.96
C LEU A 102 -1.81 11.10 0.84
N VAL A 103 -1.32 10.03 1.49
CA VAL A 103 -2.01 8.73 1.53
C VAL A 103 -3.41 8.87 2.15
N GLU A 104 -3.50 9.55 3.30
CA GLU A 104 -4.76 9.84 3.99
C GLU A 104 -5.71 10.64 3.09
N TYR A 105 -5.21 11.71 2.45
CA TYR A 105 -6.00 12.55 1.54
C TYR A 105 -6.56 11.76 0.36
N CYS A 106 -5.75 10.90 -0.28
CA CYS A 106 -6.19 10.10 -1.42
C CYS A 106 -7.32 9.13 -1.04
N CYS A 107 -7.16 8.44 0.09
CA CYS A 107 -8.16 7.50 0.61
C CYS A 107 -9.44 8.22 1.02
N PHE A 108 -9.33 9.30 1.81
CA PHE A 108 -10.45 10.10 2.25
C PHE A 108 -11.24 10.71 1.08
N SER A 109 -10.53 11.26 0.08
CA SER A 109 -11.17 11.85 -1.11
C SER A 109 -12.04 10.85 -1.87
N PHE A 110 -11.65 9.56 -1.88
CA PHE A 110 -12.48 8.51 -2.46
C PHE A 110 -13.68 8.17 -1.57
N LEU A 111 -13.43 7.88 -0.29
CA LEU A 111 -14.45 7.40 0.64
C LEU A 111 -15.54 8.45 0.91
N ALA A 112 -15.18 9.73 0.92
CA ALA A 112 -16.10 10.84 1.17
C ALA A 112 -17.08 11.12 0.02
N ARG A 113 -17.04 10.34 -1.07
CA ARG A 113 -17.97 10.48 -2.22
C ARG A 113 -19.32 9.82 -1.97
N GLU A 114 -19.38 8.90 -1.00
CA GLU A 114 -20.59 8.18 -0.63
C GLU A 114 -20.97 8.58 0.80
N ASP A 115 -22.23 9.00 1.02
CA ASP A 115 -22.74 9.40 2.35
C ASP A 115 -23.16 8.19 3.21
N SER A 116 -22.83 6.97 2.80
CA SER A 116 -23.20 5.75 3.53
C SER A 116 -22.21 5.48 4.66
N ASP A 117 -22.72 4.98 5.79
CA ASP A 117 -21.88 4.59 6.95
C ASP A 117 -20.84 3.53 6.58
N ILE A 118 -21.14 2.69 5.57
CA ILE A 118 -20.26 1.65 5.06
C ILE A 118 -20.20 1.75 3.54
N HIS A 119 -19.06 2.23 3.04
CA HIS A 119 -18.81 2.37 1.61
C HIS A 119 -19.01 1.05 0.86
N SER A 120 -19.81 1.07 -0.20
CA SER A 120 -20.23 -0.11 -0.96
C SER A 120 -19.06 -0.95 -1.51
N SER A 121 -17.95 -0.29 -1.88
CA SER A 121 -16.71 -0.93 -2.36
C SER A 121 -16.07 -1.91 -1.36
N LEU A 122 -16.38 -1.84 -0.06
CA LEU A 122 -15.86 -2.81 0.91
C LEU A 122 -16.35 -4.25 0.66
N LYS A 123 -17.38 -4.44 -0.16
CA LYS A 123 -17.81 -5.77 -0.62
C LYS A 123 -16.83 -6.40 -1.62
N ASP A 124 -16.06 -5.58 -2.33
CA ASP A 124 -15.06 -6.04 -3.29
C ASP A 124 -13.78 -6.53 -2.60
N CYS A 125 -13.26 -7.68 -3.03
CA CYS A 125 -12.09 -8.27 -2.40
C CYS A 125 -10.81 -7.48 -2.71
N ALA A 126 -10.66 -6.94 -3.91
CA ALA A 126 -9.49 -6.17 -4.29
C ALA A 126 -9.46 -4.83 -3.53
N PHE A 127 -10.61 -4.18 -3.35
CA PHE A 127 -10.73 -2.98 -2.54
C PHE A 127 -10.37 -3.22 -1.07
N ARG A 128 -10.81 -4.34 -0.47
CA ARG A 128 -10.38 -4.71 0.89
C ARG A 128 -8.88 -4.92 1.00
N ARG A 129 -8.25 -5.54 0.00
CA ARG A 129 -6.78 -5.66 -0.07
C ARG A 129 -6.12 -4.28 -0.16
N LEU A 130 -6.65 -3.39 -1.01
CA LEU A 130 -6.15 -2.02 -1.12
C LEU A 130 -6.27 -1.25 0.21
N MET A 131 -7.38 -1.40 0.94
CA MET A 131 -7.53 -0.81 2.28
C MET A 131 -6.44 -1.32 3.24
N PHE A 132 -6.16 -2.63 3.24
CA PHE A 132 -5.08 -3.20 4.05
C PHE A 132 -3.71 -2.66 3.66
N VAL A 133 -3.39 -2.60 2.36
CA VAL A 133 -2.16 -1.99 1.84
C VAL A 133 -2.03 -0.53 2.30
N THR A 134 -3.15 0.20 2.30
CA THR A 134 -3.20 1.60 2.73
C THR A 134 -2.95 1.74 4.22
N MET A 135 -3.43 0.82 5.05
CA MET A 135 -3.09 0.80 6.47
C MET A 135 -1.59 0.56 6.71
N LEU A 136 -0.95 -0.29 5.90
CA LEU A 136 0.50 -0.49 5.95
C LEU A 136 1.27 0.77 5.52
N ALA A 137 0.81 1.41 4.44
CA ALA A 137 1.34 2.69 3.97
C ALA A 137 1.19 3.79 5.03
N TRP A 138 0.07 3.81 5.74
CA TRP A 138 -0.18 4.75 6.82
C TRP A 138 0.81 4.58 7.97
N GLN A 139 1.08 3.33 8.35
CA GLN A 139 2.01 3.02 9.43
C GLN A 139 3.48 3.29 9.04
N ASN A 140 3.86 2.94 7.81
CA ASN A 140 5.23 3.10 7.29
C ASN A 140 5.21 3.65 5.84
N PRO A 141 5.04 4.98 5.67
CA PRO A 141 4.91 5.58 4.34
C PRO A 141 6.22 5.65 3.56
N TYR A 142 7.36 5.50 4.24
CA TYR A 142 8.69 5.58 3.65
C TYR A 142 9.42 4.24 3.68
N HIS A 143 10.35 4.05 2.75
CA HIS A 143 11.25 2.91 2.74
C HIS A 143 12.14 2.94 4.00
N LYS A 144 12.36 1.78 4.64
CA LYS A 144 13.34 1.67 5.72
C LYS A 144 14.72 1.56 5.08
N ASP A 145 15.51 2.62 5.12
CA ASP A 145 16.89 2.54 4.67
C ASP A 145 17.65 1.54 5.56
N VAL A 146 18.10 0.43 4.99
CA VAL A 146 18.83 -0.67 5.68
C VAL A 146 20.21 -0.21 6.22
N LYS A 147 20.56 1.08 6.12
CA LYS A 147 21.90 1.61 6.38
C LYS A 147 22.21 1.98 7.84
N SER A 148 21.55 1.40 8.84
CA SER A 148 21.90 1.67 10.25
C SER A 148 22.12 0.43 11.13
N ALA A 149 22.35 -0.76 10.55
CA ALA A 149 22.65 -1.98 11.32
C ALA A 149 24.10 -2.48 11.20
N GLY A 150 25.00 -1.77 10.49
CA GLY A 150 26.31 -2.31 10.11
C GLY A 150 27.56 -1.74 10.78
N ASN A 151 27.50 -0.57 11.45
CA ASN A 151 28.71 0.14 11.90
C ASN A 151 28.75 0.38 13.41
N THR A 152 28.68 -0.68 14.21
CA THR A 152 29.17 -0.67 15.60
C THR A 152 29.87 -2.00 15.92
N SER A 153 30.92 -2.32 15.17
CA SER A 153 31.95 -3.24 15.65
C SER A 153 33.25 -3.00 14.90
N LYS A 154 33.96 -1.97 15.36
CA LYS A 154 35.41 -1.76 15.22
C LYS A 154 35.68 -0.45 15.95
N ASN A 155 36.14 -0.57 17.19
CA ASN A 155 37.13 0.29 17.86
C ASN A 155 37.22 -0.11 19.33
N SER A 156 37.98 -1.17 19.60
CA SER A 156 38.67 -1.36 20.87
C SER A 156 39.95 -2.14 20.61
N SER A 157 40.94 -1.41 20.10
CA SER A 157 42.35 -1.77 20.27
C SER A 157 42.93 -0.73 21.22
N LEU A 158 43.26 -1.18 22.43
CA LEU A 158 44.42 -0.79 23.23
C LEU A 158 44.69 -1.94 24.20
#